data_AF-A0A925MIV6-F1
#
_entry.id   AF-A0A925MIV6-F1
#
_cell.length_a   1.000
_cell.length_b   1.000
_cell.length_c   1.000
_cell.angle_alpha   90.00
_cell.angle_beta   90.00
_cell.angle_gamma   90.00
#
_symmetry.space_group_name_H-M   'P 1'
#
loop_
_entity.id
_entity.type
_entity.pdbx_description
1 polymer ?
#
loop_
_entity_poly.entity_id
_entity_poly.type
_entity_poly.pdbx_seq_one_letter_code
_entity_poly.pdbx_strand_id
1 'polypeptide(L)'
;MHAFWLFNAGAFAGEGKRGKDNHALLIVIDPVRRESAIVPGYGLESLLKQEALDHLLEMSGPAFQANKWEAGLLLLLAGLEQLLETVAYLDEKIRYGENDF
;
A
#
# COMPACT_ATOMS: atom_id res chain seq x y z
N MET A 1 -8.67 9.18 10.81
CA MET A 1 -8.01 9.88 9.68
C MET A 1 -8.79 9.77 8.35
N HIS A 2 -8.81 10.80 7.49
CA HIS A 2 -9.52 10.82 6.19
C HIS A 2 -8.59 10.55 4.99
N ALA A 3 -7.75 9.53 5.06
CA ALA A 3 -6.70 9.27 4.07
C ALA A 3 -7.23 9.00 2.65
N PHE A 4 -8.34 8.26 2.52
CA PHE A 4 -8.97 8.01 1.21
C PHE A 4 -9.52 9.28 0.56
N TRP A 5 -10.13 10.18 1.35
CA TRP A 5 -10.57 11.47 0.83
C TRP A 5 -9.38 12.30 0.36
N LEU A 6 -8.29 12.34 1.14
CA LEU A 6 -7.05 13.03 0.78
C LEU A 6 -6.44 12.48 -0.51
N PHE A 7 -6.42 11.16 -0.68
CA PHE A 7 -5.94 10.49 -1.89
C PHE A 7 -6.66 10.99 -3.15
N ASN A 8 -7.99 11.06 -3.08
CA ASN A 8 -8.83 11.49 -4.19
C ASN A 8 -8.80 13.01 -4.41
N ALA A 9 -8.93 13.80 -3.34
CA ALA A 9 -8.94 15.26 -3.42
C ALA A 9 -7.59 15.84 -3.88
N GLY A 10 -6.49 15.22 -3.49
CA GLY A 10 -5.14 15.61 -3.91
C GLY A 10 -4.75 15.14 -5.31
N ALA A 11 -5.62 14.39 -6.01
CA ALA A 11 -5.36 13.83 -7.33
C ALA A 11 -4.03 13.05 -7.44
N PHE A 12 -3.63 12.35 -6.36
CA PHE A 12 -2.33 11.66 -6.28
C PHE A 12 -2.16 10.51 -7.29
N ALA A 13 -3.27 10.00 -7.85
CA ALA A 13 -3.27 8.99 -8.90
C ALA A 13 -2.99 9.55 -10.32
N GLY A 14 -3.01 10.88 -10.50
CA GLY A 14 -2.92 11.54 -11.80
C GLY A 14 -4.14 11.28 -12.70
N GLU A 15 -4.48 12.24 -13.56
CA GLU A 15 -5.67 12.13 -14.42
C GLU A 15 -5.55 11.03 -15.50
N GLY A 16 -4.32 10.64 -15.87
CA GLY A 16 -4.04 9.70 -16.97
C GLY A 16 -3.96 8.22 -16.58
N LYS A 17 -3.98 7.87 -15.27
CA LYS A 17 -3.91 6.48 -14.79
C LYS A 17 -5.15 6.10 -13.98
N ARG A 18 -6.34 6.50 -14.43
CA ARG A 18 -7.60 6.23 -13.72
C ARG A 18 -7.98 4.74 -13.82
N GLY A 19 -8.56 4.22 -12.75
CA GLY A 19 -9.01 2.82 -12.68
C GLY A 19 -7.85 1.85 -12.53
N LYS A 20 -7.87 0.75 -13.30
CA LYS A 20 -6.97 -0.41 -13.15
C LYS A 20 -5.48 -0.09 -13.31
N ASP A 21 -5.12 1.02 -13.96
CA ASP A 21 -3.71 1.39 -14.19
C ASP A 21 -3.14 2.25 -13.05
N ASN A 22 -3.96 2.54 -12.02
CA ASN A 22 -3.55 3.29 -10.84
C ASN A 22 -2.80 2.39 -9.84
N HIS A 23 -1.48 2.34 -9.98
CA HIS A 23 -0.61 1.61 -9.05
C HIS A 23 0.03 2.50 -7.97
N ALA A 24 -0.59 3.64 -7.64
CA ALA A 24 -0.09 4.50 -6.56
C ALA A 24 -0.38 3.89 -5.19
N LEU A 25 0.51 4.14 -4.23
CA LEU A 25 0.30 3.88 -2.81
C LEU A 25 0.49 5.18 -2.04
N LEU A 26 -0.50 5.55 -1.24
CA LEU A 26 -0.37 6.67 -0.30
C LEU A 26 -0.20 6.13 1.11
N ILE A 27 0.89 6.52 1.75
CA ILE A 27 1.14 6.27 3.17
C ILE A 27 0.89 7.58 3.90
N VAL A 28 0.01 7.57 4.89
CA VAL A 28 -0.26 8.73 5.74
C VAL A 28 0.14 8.40 7.17
N ILE A 29 0.87 9.32 7.80
CA ILE A 29 1.22 9.28 9.22
C ILE A 29 0.71 10.59 9.81
N ASP A 30 -0.10 10.50 10.88
CA ASP A 30 -0.51 11.63 11.71
C ASP A 30 0.26 11.55 13.03
N PRO A 31 1.34 12.35 13.21
CA PRO A 31 2.16 12.29 14.43
C PRO A 31 1.42 12.76 15.68
N VAL A 32 0.40 13.62 15.53
CA VAL A 32 -0.35 14.18 16.65
C VAL A 32 -1.34 13.16 17.19
N ARG A 33 -2.06 12.49 16.29
CA ARG A 33 -3.03 11.43 16.64
C ARG A 33 -2.40 10.06 16.79
N ARG A 34 -1.15 9.90 16.35
CA ARG A 34 -0.42 8.63 16.27
C ARG A 34 -1.17 7.58 15.46
N GLU A 35 -1.82 8.04 14.39
CA GLU A 35 -2.54 7.22 13.43
C GLU A 35 -1.67 7.05 12.18
N SER A 36 -1.82 5.92 11.50
CA SER A 36 -1.20 5.66 10.20
C SER A 36 -2.15 4.88 9.31
N ALA A 37 -2.07 5.08 8.00
CA ALA A 37 -2.88 4.39 7.02
C ALA A 37 -2.13 4.22 5.70
N ILE A 38 -2.51 3.17 4.97
CA ILE A 38 -2.10 2.91 3.60
C ILE A 38 -3.35 2.97 2.74
N VAL A 39 -3.30 3.73 1.65
CA VAL A 39 -4.38 3.82 0.66
C VAL A 39 -3.82 3.35 -0.68
N PRO A 40 -4.22 2.17 -1.16
CA PRO A 40 -3.87 1.71 -2.49
C PRO A 40 -4.71 2.43 -3.55
N GLY A 41 -4.10 2.63 -4.72
CA GLY A 41 -4.83 2.99 -5.92
C GLY A 41 -5.65 1.82 -6.46
N TYR A 42 -6.67 2.12 -7.26
CA TYR A 42 -7.59 1.14 -7.85
C TYR A 42 -6.93 -0.06 -8.54
N GLY A 43 -5.76 0.11 -9.17
CA GLY A 43 -5.03 -1.00 -9.82
C GLY A 43 -4.43 -2.00 -8.82
N LEU A 44 -4.32 -1.61 -7.56
CA LEU A 44 -3.77 -2.42 -6.48
C LEU A 44 -4.83 -2.92 -5.50
N GLU A 45 -6.03 -2.34 -5.45
CA GLU A 45 -7.08 -2.71 -4.49
C GLU A 45 -7.44 -4.21 -4.52
N SER A 46 -7.51 -4.83 -5.70
CA SER A 46 -7.82 -6.26 -5.82
C SER A 46 -6.62 -7.17 -5.48
N LEU A 47 -5.41 -6.61 -5.49
CA LEU A 47 -4.16 -7.36 -5.30
C LEU A 47 -3.67 -7.26 -3.85
N LEU A 48 -3.86 -6.09 -3.23
CA LEU A 48 -3.45 -5.77 -1.87
C LEU A 48 -4.62 -5.98 -0.92
N LYS A 49 -4.66 -7.17 -0.30
CA LYS A 49 -5.68 -7.48 0.70
C LYS A 49 -5.58 -6.53 1.90
N GLN A 50 -6.73 -6.04 2.36
CA GLN A 50 -6.80 -5.11 3.49
C GLN A 50 -6.11 -5.69 4.73
N GLU A 51 -6.29 -6.98 5.01
CA GLU A 51 -5.69 -7.66 6.16
C GLU A 51 -4.16 -7.63 6.13
N ALA A 52 -3.57 -7.70 4.93
CA ALA A 52 -2.12 -7.64 4.78
C ALA A 52 -1.59 -6.21 4.99
N LEU A 53 -2.32 -5.20 4.52
CA LEU A 53 -2.00 -3.79 4.77
C LEU A 53 -2.14 -3.43 6.26
N ASP A 54 -3.20 -3.91 6.90
CA ASP A 54 -3.42 -3.73 8.34
C ASP A 54 -2.28 -4.37 9.15
N HIS A 55 -1.84 -5.57 8.77
CA HIS A 55 -0.69 -6.22 9.41
C HIS A 55 0.61 -5.41 9.29
N LEU A 56 0.88 -4.79 8.13
CA LEU A 56 2.04 -3.90 7.96
C LEU A 56 1.96 -2.67 8.89
N LEU A 57 0.77 -2.11 9.06
CA LEU A 57 0.51 -1.00 9.98
C LEU A 57 0.68 -1.44 11.45
N GLU A 58 0.25 -2.63 11.81
CA GLU A 58 0.46 -3.20 13.15
C GLU A 58 1.94 -3.40 13.47
N MET A 59 2.74 -3.90 12.52
CA MET A 59 4.18 -4.10 12.72
C MET A 59 4.95 -2.78 12.85
N SER A 60 4.59 -1.77 12.06
CA SER A 60 5.22 -0.44 12.08
C SER A 60 4.70 0.48 13.21
N GLY A 61 3.49 0.21 13.70
CA GLY A 61 2.82 0.97 14.76
C GLY A 61 3.68 1.24 15.99
N PRO A 62 4.36 0.25 16.60
CA PRO A 62 5.23 0.47 17.75
C PRO A 62 6.36 1.49 17.50
N ALA A 63 6.94 1.50 16.30
CA ALA A 63 7.97 2.47 15.94
C ALA A 63 7.38 3.89 15.83
N PHE A 64 6.20 4.02 15.22
CA PHE A 64 5.47 5.30 15.15
C PHE A 64 5.06 5.82 16.55
N GLN A 65 4.57 4.94 17.43
CA GLN A 65 4.23 5.29 18.82
C GLN A 65 5.45 5.77 19.63
N ALA A 66 6.64 5.27 19.30
CA ALA A 66 7.89 5.63 19.94
C ALA A 66 8.61 6.84 19.29
N ASN A 67 7.95 7.56 18.37
CA ASN A 67 8.55 8.62 17.54
C ASN A 67 9.77 8.16 16.71
N LYS A 68 9.92 6.86 16.47
CA LYS A 68 10.96 6.27 15.62
C LYS A 68 10.48 6.21 14.18
N TRP A 69 10.20 7.38 13.60
CA TRP A 69 9.53 7.52 12.30
C TRP A 69 10.27 6.82 11.16
N GLU A 70 11.58 7.03 11.07
CA GLU A 70 12.43 6.40 10.07
C GLU A 70 12.36 4.88 10.15
N ALA A 71 12.51 4.32 11.36
CA ALA A 71 12.46 2.88 11.57
C ALA A 71 11.09 2.30 11.19
N GLY A 72 9.99 2.98 11.54
CA GLY A 72 8.64 2.55 11.18
C GLY A 72 8.39 2.62 9.67
N LEU A 73 8.87 3.69 9.01
CA LEU A 73 8.78 3.84 7.56
C LEU A 73 9.60 2.79 6.82
N LEU A 74 10.84 2.54 7.23
CA LEU A 74 11.68 1.50 6.62
C LEU A 74 11.07 0.11 6.75
N LEU A 75 10.51 -0.21 7.93
CA LEU A 75 9.82 -1.48 8.15
C LEU A 75 8.59 -1.62 7.25
N LEU A 76 7.78 -0.55 7.14
CA LEU A 76 6.59 -0.53 6.30
C LEU A 76 6.94 -0.64 4.81
N LEU A 77 8.00 0.04 4.36
CA LEU A 77 8.48 -0.04 2.98
C LEU A 77 9.02 -1.44 2.64
N ALA A 78 9.81 -2.06 3.52
CA ALA A 78 10.30 -3.42 3.32
C ALA A 78 9.16 -4.45 3.23
N GLY A 79 8.12 -4.29 4.06
CA GLY A 79 6.94 -5.15 3.99
C GLY A 79 6.10 -4.93 2.73
N LEU A 80 5.96 -3.68 2.28
CA LEU A 80 5.31 -3.36 1.01
C LEU A 80 6.07 -3.94 -0.19
N GLU A 81 7.41 -3.86 -0.19
CA GLU A 81 8.26 -4.45 -1.22
C GLU A 81 7.99 -5.95 -1.35
N GLN A 82 8.10 -6.70 -0.25
CA GLN A 82 7.84 -8.15 -0.25
C GLN A 82 6.43 -8.51 -0.73
N LEU A 83 5.44 -7.71 -0.33
CA LEU A 83 4.05 -7.95 -0.69
C LEU A 83 3.81 -7.65 -2.19
N LEU A 84 4.38 -6.56 -2.71
CA LEU A 84 4.31 -6.20 -4.12
C LEU A 84 5.06 -7.20 -5.01
N GLU A 85 6.22 -7.70 -4.58
CA GLU A 85 6.94 -8.77 -5.27
C GLU A 85 6.10 -10.05 -5.36
N THR A 86 5.44 -10.43 -4.27
CA THR A 86 4.55 -11.60 -4.24
C THR A 86 3.38 -11.43 -5.21
N VAL A 87 2.77 -10.25 -5.23
CA VAL A 87 1.69 -9.92 -6.16
C VAL A 87 2.16 -9.97 -7.61
N ALA A 88 3.30 -9.36 -7.93
CA ALA A 88 3.85 -9.35 -9.28
C ALA A 88 4.14 -10.77 -9.77
N TYR A 89 4.73 -11.62 -8.92
CA TYR A 89 5.00 -13.02 -9.24
C TYR A 89 3.73 -13.84 -9.51
N LEU A 90 2.68 -13.65 -8.70
CA LEU A 90 1.40 -14.34 -8.89
C LEU A 90 0.72 -13.90 -10.19
N ASP A 91 0.75 -12.61 -10.48
CA ASP A 91 0.16 -12.04 -11.69
C ASP A 91 0.91 -12.51 -12.97
N GLU A 92 2.24 -12.59 -12.94
CA GLU A 92 3.02 -13.22 -14.02
C GLU A 92 2.65 -14.70 -14.21
N LYS A 93 2.51 -15.46 -13.12
CA LYS A 93 2.09 -16.87 -13.22
C LYS A 93 0.69 -17.03 -13.78
N ILE A 94 -0.26 -16.17 -13.43
CA ILE A 94 -1.61 -16.21 -13.99
C ILE A 94 -1.57 -15.87 -15.49
N ARG A 95 -0.82 -14.84 -15.88
CA ARG A 95 -0.75 -14.38 -17.27
C ARG A 95 0.00 -15.33 -18.21
N TYR A 96 1.02 -16.05 -17.72
CA TYR A 96 1.85 -16.92 -18.55
C TYR A 96 1.65 -18.43 -18.28
N GLY A 97 1.01 -18.79 -17.17
CA GLY A 97 0.72 -20.19 -16.79
C GLY A 97 -0.53 -20.80 -17.42
N GLU A 98 -1.33 -20.04 -18.18
CA GLU A 98 -2.44 -20.57 -19.00
C GLU A 98 -2.00 -21.07 -20.40
N ASN A 99 -0.72 -20.97 -20.76
CA ASN A 99 -0.22 -21.45 -22.07
C ASN A 99 0.38 -22.86 -22.06
N ASP A 100 0.42 -23.52 -20.92
CA ASP A 100 0.79 -24.94 -20.82
C ASP A 100 -0.47 -25.73 -20.46
N PHE A 101 -1.30 -26.09 -21.46
CA PHE A 101 -2.07 -27.36 -21.59
C PHE A 101 -3.01 -27.30 -22.80
#